data_AF-A0A7S0PF63-F1
#
_entry.id   AF-A0A7S0PF63-F1
#
_cell.length_a   1.000
_cell.length_b   1.000
_cell.length_c   1.000
_cell.angle_alpha   90.00
_cell.angle_beta   90.00
_cell.angle_gamma   90.00
#
_symmetry.space_group_name_H-M   'P 1'
#
loop_
_entity.id
_entity.type
_entity.pdbx_description
1 polymer ?
#
loop_
_entity_poly.entity_id
_entity_poly.type
_entity_poly.pdbx_seq_one_letter_code
_entity_poly.pdbx_strand_id
1 'polypeptide(L)'
;PVGSGAEAAAAAGGGGGVRICALDWYDGTGGFEDPSLPTLAIAFENGRLQLMRGHDDAAPLLVDTGMTLTTAKWNPQGTVLAVAGANTSGAGSGTPYVQFYDSRGRHLRNLKLPGRGVRSLTWEGTGLRLAMAVDCFIFFANVRPPYKWAAMGGSIAGAAAASAGGGAG
;
A
#
# COMPACT_ATOMS: atom_id res chain seq x y z
N PRO A 1 -31.59 8.70 -4.74
CA PRO A 1 -31.15 7.30 -4.72
C PRO A 1 -29.65 7.22 -5.13
N VAL A 2 -28.78 7.48 -4.16
CA VAL A 2 -27.32 7.50 -4.33
C VAL A 2 -26.75 6.70 -3.17
N GLY A 3 -26.44 5.44 -3.46
CA GLY A 3 -25.89 4.49 -2.50
C GLY A 3 -25.86 3.14 -3.18
N SER A 4 -24.66 2.65 -3.55
CA SER A 4 -24.43 1.22 -3.86
C SER A 4 -23.02 0.88 -4.33
N GLY A 5 -22.19 1.83 -4.78
CA GLY A 5 -20.87 1.49 -5.36
C GLY A 5 -19.86 0.93 -4.35
N ALA A 6 -19.66 1.62 -3.23
CA ALA A 6 -18.67 1.22 -2.22
C ALA A 6 -19.14 0.05 -1.33
N GLU A 7 -20.46 -0.11 -1.14
CA GLU A 7 -21.03 -1.23 -0.36
C GLU A 7 -20.88 -2.58 -1.09
N ALA A 8 -20.95 -2.57 -2.43
CA ALA A 8 -20.90 -3.80 -3.24
C ALA A 8 -19.55 -4.55 -3.13
N ALA A 9 -18.45 -3.84 -2.86
CA ALA A 9 -17.11 -4.43 -2.77
C ALA A 9 -16.80 -5.06 -1.40
N ALA A 10 -17.35 -4.48 -0.32
CA ALA A 10 -17.17 -4.99 1.05
C ALA A 10 -18.02 -6.25 1.32
N ALA A 11 -19.15 -6.41 0.64
CA ALA A 11 -20.22 -7.33 1.04
C ALA A 11 -20.22 -8.75 0.41
N ALA A 12 -19.23 -9.13 -0.42
CA ALA A 12 -19.25 -10.45 -1.07
C ALA A 12 -18.77 -11.62 -0.18
N GLY A 13 -19.17 -11.61 1.10
CA GLY A 13 -19.08 -12.71 2.06
C GLY A 13 -20.25 -12.58 3.04
N GLY A 14 -21.07 -13.63 3.16
CA GLY A 14 -22.42 -13.56 3.73
C GLY A 14 -22.55 -12.94 5.12
N GLY A 15 -23.61 -12.13 5.30
CA GLY A 15 -24.33 -11.89 6.56
C GLY A 15 -23.62 -11.13 7.69
N GLY A 16 -22.30 -11.02 7.70
CA GLY A 16 -21.53 -10.29 8.71
C GLY A 16 -20.73 -9.15 8.07
N GLY A 17 -20.94 -7.92 8.52
CA GLY A 17 -20.19 -6.76 8.04
C GLY A 17 -18.67 -7.00 8.18
N VAL A 18 -17.94 -6.78 7.09
CA VAL A 18 -16.48 -6.92 7.07
C VAL A 18 -15.85 -5.71 7.77
N ARG A 19 -14.92 -5.94 8.71
CA ARG A 19 -14.26 -4.85 9.44
C ARG A 19 -13.15 -4.20 8.62
N ILE A 20 -13.07 -2.88 8.73
CA ILE A 20 -11.97 -2.08 8.20
C ILE A 20 -10.83 -2.13 9.21
N CYS A 21 -9.64 -2.57 8.78
CA CYS A 21 -8.44 -2.60 9.63
C CYS A 21 -7.54 -1.38 9.43
N ALA A 22 -7.57 -0.75 8.24
CA ALA A 22 -6.86 0.49 8.00
C ALA A 22 -7.54 1.34 6.93
N LEU A 23 -7.37 2.64 7.07
CA LEU A 23 -7.69 3.66 6.08
C LEU A 23 -6.50 4.60 6.01
N ASP A 24 -6.00 4.84 4.80
CA ASP A 24 -4.87 5.74 4.60
C ASP A 24 -5.06 6.56 3.33
N TRP A 25 -4.87 7.87 3.45
CA TRP A 25 -5.02 8.82 2.37
C TRP A 25 -3.67 9.44 2.06
N TYR A 26 -3.20 9.23 0.84
CA TYR A 26 -2.06 9.96 0.32
C TYR A 26 -2.39 11.45 0.11
N ASP A 27 -1.70 12.32 0.84
CA ASP A 27 -1.96 13.76 0.89
C ASP A 27 -1.45 14.56 -0.33
N GLY A 28 -0.73 13.90 -1.25
CA GLY A 28 -0.18 14.54 -2.45
C GLY A 28 1.11 15.31 -2.24
N THR A 29 1.72 15.26 -1.04
CA THR A 29 2.93 16.04 -0.73
C THR A 29 4.15 15.68 -1.59
N GLY A 30 4.27 14.43 -2.05
CA GLY A 30 5.26 13.98 -3.03
C GLY A 30 4.88 14.21 -4.50
N GLY A 31 3.75 14.88 -4.76
CA GLY A 31 3.18 15.04 -6.10
C GLY A 31 2.42 13.81 -6.58
N PHE A 32 1.80 13.93 -7.75
CA PHE A 32 1.05 12.85 -8.39
C PHE A 32 1.79 12.46 -9.68
N GLU A 33 2.14 11.18 -9.84
CA GLU A 33 2.62 10.68 -11.15
C GLU A 33 1.53 10.86 -12.21
N ASP A 34 0.27 10.68 -11.81
CA ASP A 34 -0.93 10.91 -12.61
C ASP A 34 -2.12 11.22 -11.66
N PRO A 35 -2.85 12.33 -11.88
CA PRO A 35 -4.04 12.69 -11.08
C PRO A 35 -5.16 11.63 -11.10
N SER A 36 -5.15 10.71 -12.08
CA SER A 36 -6.12 9.63 -12.19
C SER A 36 -5.83 8.44 -11.27
N LEU A 37 -4.69 8.44 -10.59
CA LEU A 37 -4.30 7.35 -9.70
C LEU A 37 -5.08 7.40 -8.37
N PRO A 38 -5.41 6.23 -7.80
CA PRO A 38 -5.96 6.14 -6.46
C PRO A 38 -5.07 6.80 -5.41
N THR A 39 -5.69 7.49 -4.46
CA THR A 39 -5.02 8.18 -3.33
C THR A 39 -5.53 7.69 -1.98
N LEU A 40 -6.74 7.13 -1.94
CA LEU A 40 -7.36 6.58 -0.75
C LEU A 40 -7.27 5.06 -0.77
N ALA A 41 -6.68 4.47 0.26
CA ALA A 41 -6.65 3.03 0.47
C ALA A 41 -7.52 2.64 1.67
N ILE A 42 -8.40 1.67 1.48
CA ILE A 42 -9.23 1.06 2.53
C ILE A 42 -8.89 -0.43 2.57
N ALA A 43 -8.38 -0.88 3.71
CA ALA A 43 -8.00 -2.27 3.94
C ALA A 43 -9.02 -2.95 4.86
N PHE A 44 -9.47 -4.13 4.45
CA PHE A 44 -10.44 -4.94 5.18
C PHE A 44 -9.77 -6.17 5.79
N GLU A 45 -10.17 -6.56 7.01
CA GLU A 45 -9.59 -7.70 7.73
C GLU A 45 -9.65 -9.02 6.92
N ASN A 46 -10.61 -9.13 5.99
CA ASN A 46 -10.81 -10.32 5.15
C ASN A 46 -9.84 -10.46 3.96
N GLY A 47 -8.86 -9.56 3.79
CA GLY A 47 -7.90 -9.64 2.69
C GLY A 47 -8.22 -8.77 1.50
N ARG A 48 -9.35 -8.06 1.50
CA ARG A 48 -9.68 -7.11 0.45
C ARG A 48 -9.03 -5.76 0.71
N LEU A 49 -8.51 -5.18 -0.35
CA LEU A 49 -8.01 -3.83 -0.39
C LEU A 49 -8.76 -3.06 -1.48
N GLN A 50 -9.29 -1.91 -1.12
CA GLN A 50 -10.02 -1.02 -2.02
C GLN A 50 -9.23 0.27 -2.20
N LEU A 51 -8.86 0.58 -3.43
CA LEU A 51 -8.12 1.79 -3.80
C LEU A 51 -9.06 2.73 -4.56
N MET A 52 -9.17 3.97 -4.11
CA MET A 52 -10.11 4.97 -4.63
C MET A 52 -9.37 6.26 -4.98
N ARG A 53 -9.82 6.94 -6.03
CA ARG A 53 -9.35 8.29 -6.43
C ARG A 53 -9.80 9.39 -5.47
N GLY A 54 -10.84 9.11 -4.68
CA GLY A 54 -11.42 10.01 -3.70
C GLY A 54 -12.64 9.36 -3.05
N HIS A 55 -13.38 10.12 -2.23
CA HIS A 55 -14.54 9.60 -1.51
C HIS A 55 -15.71 9.19 -2.43
N ASP A 56 -15.88 9.89 -3.56
CA ASP A 56 -16.97 9.64 -4.54
C ASP A 56 -16.54 8.77 -5.73
N ASP A 57 -15.46 7.99 -5.61
CA ASP A 57 -14.99 7.17 -6.72
C ASP A 57 -16.01 6.08 -7.09
N ALA A 58 -16.62 6.23 -8.26
CA ALA A 58 -17.60 5.29 -8.80
C ALA A 58 -16.97 3.99 -9.33
N ALA A 59 -15.65 3.98 -9.55
CA ALA A 59 -14.94 2.83 -10.10
C ALA A 59 -13.66 2.54 -9.28
N PRO A 60 -13.83 2.11 -8.01
CA PRO A 60 -12.69 1.80 -7.15
C PRO A 60 -11.98 0.53 -7.64
N LEU A 61 -10.67 0.49 -7.46
CA LEU A 61 -9.87 -0.68 -7.75
C LEU A 61 -9.90 -1.65 -6.56
N LEU A 62 -10.30 -2.89 -6.82
CA LEU A 62 -10.38 -3.95 -5.81
C LEU A 62 -9.21 -4.91 -5.98
N VAL A 63 -8.49 -5.14 -4.88
CA VAL A 63 -7.33 -6.01 -4.82
C VAL A 63 -7.58 -7.09 -3.78
N ASP A 64 -7.41 -8.35 -4.18
CA ASP A 64 -7.37 -9.49 -3.27
C ASP A 64 -5.91 -9.77 -2.91
N THR A 65 -5.60 -9.64 -1.62
CA THR A 65 -4.25 -9.82 -1.09
C THR A 65 -3.93 -11.26 -0.71
N GLY A 66 -4.94 -12.12 -0.54
CA GLY A 66 -4.77 -13.47 -0.01
C GLY A 66 -4.31 -13.53 1.45
N MET A 67 -4.45 -12.44 2.22
CA MET A 67 -4.03 -12.31 3.62
C MET A 67 -5.21 -11.98 4.54
N THR A 68 -5.05 -12.18 5.84
CA THR A 68 -5.80 -11.38 6.82
C THR A 68 -5.05 -10.07 7.06
N LEU A 69 -5.66 -8.94 6.70
CA LEU A 69 -5.00 -7.63 6.80
C LEU A 69 -5.02 -7.10 8.23
N THR A 70 -3.93 -6.44 8.63
CA THR A 70 -3.84 -5.73 9.91
C THR A 70 -3.70 -4.22 9.72
N THR A 71 -2.92 -3.77 8.73
CA THR A 71 -2.74 -2.34 8.47
C THR A 71 -2.24 -2.06 7.05
N ALA A 72 -2.40 -0.84 6.57
CA ALA A 72 -1.90 -0.39 5.28
C ALA A 72 -1.43 1.08 5.38
N LYS A 73 -0.34 1.43 4.70
CA LYS A 73 0.24 2.77 4.67
C LYS A 73 0.89 3.12 3.33
N TRP A 74 0.48 4.25 2.76
CA TRP A 74 1.13 4.87 1.61
C TRP A 74 2.49 5.42 2.01
N ASN A 75 3.45 5.32 1.10
CA ASN A 75 4.68 6.08 1.24
C ASN A 75 4.41 7.58 0.97
N PRO A 76 5.28 8.49 1.46
CA PRO A 76 5.12 9.93 1.26
C PRO A 76 5.11 10.40 -0.21
N GLN A 77 5.44 9.51 -1.14
CA GLN A 77 5.47 9.79 -2.58
C GLN A 77 4.22 9.26 -3.31
N GLY A 78 3.30 8.58 -2.63
CA GLY A 78 2.11 7.96 -3.24
C GLY A 78 2.41 6.88 -4.28
N THR A 79 3.66 6.42 -4.37
CA THR A 79 4.11 5.47 -5.39
C THR A 79 3.99 4.02 -4.92
N VAL A 80 4.07 3.80 -3.61
CA VAL A 80 4.05 2.47 -3.01
C VAL A 80 3.12 2.44 -1.81
N LEU A 81 2.24 1.45 -1.79
CA LEU A 81 1.40 1.10 -0.65
C LEU A 81 1.96 -0.14 0.03
N ALA A 82 2.32 -0.02 1.31
CA ALA A 82 2.67 -1.18 2.14
C ALA A 82 1.41 -1.69 2.84
N VAL A 83 1.12 -2.97 2.69
CA VAL A 83 -0.02 -3.66 3.28
C VAL A 83 0.51 -4.80 4.14
N ALA A 84 0.26 -4.74 5.45
CA ALA A 84 0.65 -5.77 6.39
C ALA A 84 -0.51 -6.72 6.70
N GLY A 85 -0.16 -7.98 6.91
CA GLY A 85 -1.10 -9.01 7.32
C GLY A 85 -0.39 -10.31 7.66
N ALA A 86 -1.19 -11.37 7.74
CA ALA A 86 -0.71 -12.73 7.93
C ALA A 86 -1.36 -13.66 6.89
N ASN A 87 -0.67 -14.75 6.56
CA ASN A 87 -1.21 -15.75 5.65
C ASN A 87 -2.45 -16.42 6.26
N THR A 88 -3.54 -16.45 5.50
CA THR A 88 -4.81 -17.07 5.87
C THR A 88 -4.79 -18.60 5.74
N SER A 89 -3.95 -19.15 4.86
CA SER A 89 -3.95 -20.59 4.55
C SER A 89 -2.60 -21.11 4.05
N GLY A 90 -2.36 -22.42 4.24
CA GLY A 90 -1.20 -23.14 3.72
C GLY A 90 -0.04 -23.28 4.72
N ALA A 91 1.08 -23.84 4.26
CA ALA A 91 2.30 -23.96 5.06
C ALA A 91 2.84 -22.55 5.42
N GLY A 92 2.87 -22.23 6.71
CA GLY A 92 3.18 -20.88 7.19
C GLY A 92 1.95 -19.99 7.44
N SER A 93 0.76 -20.57 7.58
CA SER A 93 -0.41 -19.88 8.16
C SER A 93 -0.04 -19.13 9.43
N GLY A 94 -0.47 -17.88 9.55
CA GLY A 94 -0.12 -17.01 10.67
C GLY A 94 1.26 -16.35 10.60
N THR A 95 2.08 -16.64 9.58
CA THR A 95 3.37 -15.93 9.39
C THR A 95 3.08 -14.49 8.96
N PRO A 96 3.58 -13.46 9.67
CA PRO A 96 3.38 -12.07 9.29
C PRO A 96 4.25 -11.70 8.10
N TYR A 97 3.69 -10.87 7.22
CA TYR A 97 4.44 -10.30 6.12
C TYR A 97 3.83 -8.98 5.66
N VAL A 98 4.62 -8.23 4.90
CA VAL A 98 4.20 -6.99 4.24
C VAL A 98 4.23 -7.21 2.75
N GLN A 99 3.11 -6.96 2.08
CA GLN A 99 3.04 -6.87 0.64
C GLN A 99 3.14 -5.41 0.21
N PHE A 100 3.90 -5.16 -0.85
CA PHE A 100 4.05 -3.85 -1.46
C PHE A 100 3.26 -3.83 -2.77
N TYR A 101 2.46 -2.80 -2.94
CA TYR A 101 1.67 -2.55 -4.13
C TYR A 101 2.08 -1.22 -4.76
N ASP A 102 2.00 -1.11 -6.08
CA ASP A 102 2.06 0.20 -6.73
C ASP A 102 0.76 0.98 -6.55
N SER A 103 0.75 2.24 -7.01
CA SER A 103 -0.43 3.12 -6.99
C SER A 103 -1.64 2.56 -7.75
N ARG A 104 -1.42 1.57 -8.64
CA ARG A 104 -2.45 0.89 -9.44
C ARG A 104 -2.82 -0.47 -8.85
N GLY A 105 -2.48 -0.75 -7.59
CA GLY A 105 -2.82 -1.99 -6.90
C GLY A 105 -2.13 -3.24 -7.47
N ARG A 106 -1.07 -3.09 -8.27
CA ARG A 106 -0.26 -4.22 -8.73
C ARG A 106 0.70 -4.65 -7.64
N HIS A 107 0.67 -5.94 -7.30
CA HIS A 107 1.62 -6.52 -6.35
C HIS A 107 3.05 -6.42 -6.88
N LEU A 108 3.93 -5.81 -6.09
CA LEU A 108 5.35 -5.63 -6.38
C LEU A 108 6.17 -6.74 -5.71
N ARG A 109 6.13 -6.82 -4.37
CA ARG A 109 6.97 -7.70 -3.57
C ARG A 109 6.34 -8.04 -2.23
N ASN A 110 6.78 -9.16 -1.66
CA ASN A 110 6.50 -9.54 -0.27
C ASN A 110 7.77 -9.42 0.59
N LEU A 111 7.59 -9.10 1.85
CA LEU A 111 8.61 -9.09 2.88
C LEU A 111 8.11 -9.91 4.06
N LYS A 112 8.65 -11.13 4.23
CA LYS A 112 8.34 -11.97 5.37
C LYS A 112 9.01 -11.44 6.63
N LEU A 113 8.29 -11.49 7.74
CA LEU A 113 8.77 -10.99 9.02
C LEU A 113 8.79 -12.12 10.04
N PRO A 114 9.77 -12.14 10.96
CA PRO A 114 9.71 -13.00 12.13
C PRO A 114 8.64 -12.47 13.11
N GLY A 115 8.03 -13.35 13.90
CA GLY A 115 7.04 -12.98 14.92
C GLY A 115 5.63 -13.48 14.59
N ARG A 116 4.65 -12.95 15.32
CA ARG A 116 3.23 -13.37 15.27
C ARG A 116 2.36 -12.39 14.48
N GLY A 117 2.69 -11.11 14.47
CA GLY A 117 1.85 -10.11 13.82
C GLY A 117 2.49 -8.74 13.69
N VAL A 118 2.17 -8.06 12.58
CA VAL A 118 2.51 -6.65 12.37
C VAL A 118 1.42 -5.78 12.99
N ARG A 119 1.79 -4.89 13.92
CA ARG A 119 0.87 -3.99 14.61
C ARG A 119 0.74 -2.64 13.93
N SER A 120 1.83 -2.11 13.40
CA SER A 120 1.87 -0.78 12.79
C SER A 120 2.97 -0.67 11.76
N LEU A 121 2.76 0.22 10.79
CA LEU A 121 3.69 0.58 9.73
C LEU A 121 3.88 2.10 9.74
N THR A 122 5.09 2.55 9.46
CA THR A 122 5.34 3.96 9.15
C THR A 122 6.49 4.11 8.17
N TRP A 123 6.37 5.04 7.26
CA TRP A 123 7.42 5.35 6.30
C TRP A 123 8.35 6.43 6.84
N GLU A 124 9.61 6.35 6.44
CA GLU A 124 10.57 7.44 6.56
C GLU A 124 10.28 8.52 5.50
N GLY A 125 10.70 9.76 5.75
CA GLY A 125 10.31 10.94 4.96
C GLY A 125 10.61 10.84 3.46
N THR A 126 11.70 10.17 3.05
CA THR A 126 12.00 9.96 1.62
C THR A 126 11.14 8.87 0.97
N GLY A 127 10.46 8.03 1.77
CA GLY A 127 9.67 6.90 1.27
C GLY A 127 10.50 5.68 0.85
N LEU A 128 11.80 5.65 1.14
CA LEU A 128 12.70 4.54 0.80
C LEU A 128 12.94 3.57 1.97
N ARG A 129 12.44 3.88 3.16
CA ARG A 129 12.54 2.99 4.32
C ARG A 129 11.19 2.89 5.03
N LEU A 130 10.84 1.67 5.40
CA LEU A 130 9.66 1.33 6.17
C LEU A 130 10.08 0.87 7.57
N ALA A 131 9.51 1.46 8.60
CA ALA A 131 9.60 1.00 9.98
C ALA A 131 8.32 0.23 10.35
N MET A 132 8.49 -0.88 11.06
CA MET A 132 7.41 -1.82 11.34
C MET A 132 7.49 -2.27 12.79
N ALA A 133 6.35 -2.19 13.50
CA ALA A 133 6.22 -2.75 14.83
C ALA A 133 5.69 -4.18 14.72
N VAL A 134 6.50 -5.15 15.14
CA VAL A 134 6.19 -6.59 15.08
C VAL A 134 6.41 -7.20 16.46
N ASP A 135 5.32 -7.58 17.12
CA ASP A 135 5.29 -7.98 18.53
C ASP A 135 6.03 -6.98 19.45
N CYS A 136 7.21 -7.37 19.97
CA CYS A 136 8.04 -6.56 20.87
C CYS A 136 9.27 -5.93 20.17
N PHE A 137 9.35 -6.03 18.83
CA PHE A 137 10.50 -5.58 18.05
C PHE A 137 10.10 -4.52 17.02
N ILE A 138 11.06 -3.64 16.70
CA ILE A 138 10.94 -2.69 15.60
C ILE A 138 11.90 -3.13 14.49
N PHE A 139 11.34 -3.38 13.32
CA PHE A 139 12.10 -3.71 12.11
C PHE A 139 12.17 -2.53 11.17
N PHE A 140 13.29 -2.41 10.45
CA PHE A 140 13.47 -1.46 9.36
C PHE A 140 13.73 -2.22 8.07
N ALA A 141 13.00 -1.86 7.02
CA ALA A 141 13.18 -2.41 5.68
C ALA A 141 13.50 -1.30 4.70
N ASN A 142 14.51 -1.51 3.85
CA ASN A 142 14.78 -0.61 2.74
C ASN A 142 13.93 -1.03 1.53
N VAL A 143 13.14 -0.09 1.03
CA VAL A 143 12.29 -0.24 -0.15
C VAL A 143 12.96 0.53 -1.29
N ARG A 144 13.40 -0.20 -2.32
CA ARG A 144 13.94 0.40 -3.54
C ARG A 144 12.94 0.22 -4.67
N PRO A 145 12.20 1.26 -5.06
CA PRO A 145 11.41 1.23 -6.28
C PRO A 145 12.28 0.82 -7.48
N PRO A 146 11.73 0.13 -8.49
CA PRO A 146 12.47 -0.19 -9.70
C PRO A 146 12.90 1.11 -10.39
N TYR A 147 14.21 1.32 -10.53
CA TYR A 147 14.74 2.47 -11.25
C TYR A 147 14.35 2.38 -12.74
N LYS A 148 13.75 3.44 -13.28
CA LYS A 148 13.69 3.62 -14.75
C LYS A 148 15.12 3.96 -15.19
N TRP A 149 15.82 3.00 -15.76
CA TRP A 149 17.16 3.22 -16.33
C TRP A 149 17.00 3.64 -17.80
N ALA A 150 17.75 4.66 -18.20
CA ALA A 150 17.89 5.01 -19.61
C ALA A 150 19.38 4.91 -19.96
N ALA A 151 19.69 4.15 -21.01
CA ALA A 151 21.03 4.10 -21.57
C ALA A 151 21.10 5.07 -22.75
N MET A 152 22.04 6.02 -22.71
CA MET A 152 22.39 6.86 -23.85
C MET A 152 23.90 6.69 -24.10
N GLY A 153 24.27 6.18 -25.28
CA GLY A 153 25.67 6.16 -25.74
C GLY A 153 26.68 5.43 -24.86
N GLY A 154 26.36 4.22 -24.38
CA GLY A 154 27.30 3.37 -23.63
C GLY A 154 27.45 3.70 -22.13
N SER A 155 26.73 4.70 -21.63
CA SER A 155 26.66 5.02 -20.20
C SER A 155 25.26 4.72 -19.66
N ILE A 156 25.18 4.01 -18.53
CA ILE A 156 23.94 3.81 -17.76
C ILE A 156 23.76 4.97 -16.79
N ALA A 157 22.70 5.75 -16.94
CA ALA A 157 22.32 6.78 -15.98
C ALA A 157 21.05 6.33 -15.22
N GLY A 158 21.16 6.24 -13.89
CA GLY A 158 20.02 6.01 -13.01
C GLY A 158 19.44 7.36 -12.57
N ALA A 159 18.23 7.69 -13.00
CA ALA A 159 17.51 8.84 -12.46
C ALA A 159 16.71 8.39 -11.24
N ALA A 160 17.05 8.90 -10.06
CA ALA A 160 16.13 8.90 -8.93
C ALA A 160 15.05 9.94 -9.26
N ALA A 161 13.77 9.54 -9.24
CA ALA A 161 12.67 10.47 -9.34
C ALA A 161 12.64 11.31 -8.05
N ALA A 162 13.41 12.40 -8.02
CA ALA A 162 13.27 13.46 -7.05
C ALA A 162 12.23 14.43 -7.63
N SER A 163 11.04 14.49 -7.03
CA SER A 163 10.09 15.56 -7.29
C SER A 163 10.75 16.88 -6.88
N ALA A 164 11.05 17.74 -7.85
CA ALA A 164 11.59 19.07 -7.61
C ALA A 164 10.53 19.92 -6.87
N GLY A 165 10.69 20.06 -5.56
CA GLY A 165 9.96 21.04 -4.77
C GLY A 165 10.47 22.45 -5.09
N GLY A 166 9.94 23.04 -6.16
CA GLY A 166 10.02 24.48 -6.40
C GLY A 166 8.82 25.15 -5.72
N GLY A 167 9.07 25.83 -4.60
CA GLY A 167 8.07 26.61 -3.89
C GLY A 167 8.73 27.83 -3.27
N ALA A 168 8.58 28.97 -3.95
CA ALA A 168 8.98 30.28 -3.49
C ALA A 168 8.22 30.68 -2.21
N GLY A 169 8.94 31.33 -1.30
CA GLY A 169 8.46 32.07 -0.14
C GLY A 169 9.54 33.04 0.30
#